data_AF-A0A1V4RCN0-F1
#
_entry.id   AF-A0A1V4RCN0-F1
#
_cell.length_a   1.000
_cell.length_b   1.000
_cell.length_c   1.000
_cell.angle_alpha   90.00
_cell.angle_beta   90.00
_cell.angle_gamma   90.00
#
_symmetry.space_group_name_H-M   'P 1'
#
loop_
_entity.id
_entity.type
_entity.pdbx_description
1 polymer ?
#
loop_
_entity_poly.entity_id
_entity_poly.type
_entity_poly.pdbx_seq_one_letter_code
_entity_poly.pdbx_strand_id
1 'polypeptide(L)' 'MGNTQKLKRIIATDCGSTTTKSILIEYVDGEYRQTVRGEAPTTVEKP' A
#
# COMPACT_ATOMS: atom_id res chain seq x y z
N MET A 1 -9.05 28.26 -2.10
CA MET A 1 -8.17 27.40 -1.29
C MET A 1 -8.57 25.96 -1.59
N GLY A 2 -7.71 25.19 -2.25
CA GLY A 2 -8.05 23.87 -2.78
C GLY A 2 -8.59 22.93 -1.69
N ASN A 3 -9.63 22.18 -2.03
CA ASN A 3 -10.28 21.20 -1.17
C ASN A 3 -9.25 20.14 -0.76
N THR A 4 -8.64 20.29 0.43
CA THR A 4 -7.59 19.38 0.91
C THR A 4 -8.28 18.12 1.43
N GLN A 5 -8.69 17.25 0.50
CA GLN A 5 -9.27 15.97 0.86
C GLN A 5 -8.23 15.16 1.62
N LYS A 6 -8.52 14.85 2.88
CA LYS A 6 -7.65 14.02 3.71
C LYS A 6 -7.53 12.63 3.08
N LEU A 7 -6.29 12.18 2.83
CA LEU A 7 -6.03 10.83 2.30
C LEU A 7 -6.58 9.79 3.28
N LYS A 8 -7.56 8.99 2.84
CA LYS A 8 -8.21 7.98 3.70
C LYS A 8 -7.51 6.63 3.64
N ARG A 9 -6.85 6.32 2.52
CA ARG A 9 -6.18 5.05 2.26
C ARG A 9 -4.87 5.29 1.51
N ILE A 10 -3.86 4.56 1.90
CA ILE A 10 -2.52 4.57 1.31
C ILE A 10 -2.13 3.11 1.12
N ILE A 11 -1.75 2.74 -0.10
CA ILE A 11 -1.09 1.47 -0.35
C ILE A 11 0.40 1.73 -0.54
N ALA A 12 1.23 1.00 0.20
CA ALA A 12 2.67 1.01 -0.01
C ALA A 12 3.08 -0.38 -0.47
N THR A 13 3.83 -0.45 -1.57
CA THR A 13 4.33 -1.69 -2.14
C THR A 13 5.85 -1.67 -2.23
N ASP A 14 6.45 -2.81 -1.90
CA ASP A 14 7.87 -3.10 -2.09
C ASP A 14 7.99 -4.19 -3.16
N CYS A 15 8.50 -3.83 -4.33
CA CYS A 15 8.71 -4.74 -5.45
C CYS A 15 10.12 -5.32 -5.38
N GLY A 16 10.27 -6.44 -4.68
CA GLY A 16 11.53 -7.19 -4.62
C GLY A 16 11.75 -8.06 -5.86
N SER A 17 12.94 -8.66 -5.95
CA SER A 17 13.28 -9.59 -7.04
C SER A 17 12.50 -10.91 -7.00
N THR A 18 12.11 -11.36 -5.81
CA THR A 18 11.41 -12.65 -5.60
C THR A 18 9.96 -12.45 -5.18
N THR A 19 9.68 -11.41 -4.40
CA THR A 19 8.35 -11.18 -3.81
C THR A 19 8.00 -9.70 -3.89
N THR A 20 6.74 -9.45 -4.22
CA THR A 20 6.12 -8.14 -4.09
C THR A 20 5.31 -8.15 -2.81
N LYS A 21 5.65 -7.23 -1.90
CA LYS A 21 4.92 -7.02 -0.65
C LYS A 21 4.08 -5.77 -0.76
N SER A 22 2.95 -5.75 -0.06
CA SER A 22 2.09 -4.58 0.05
C SER A 22 1.54 -4.44 1.46
N ILE A 23 1.33 -3.20 1.87
CA ILE A 23 0.56 -2.87 3.07
C ILE A 23 -0.51 -1.84 2.72
N LEU A 24 -1.70 -2.03 3.28
CA LEU A 24 -2.75 -1.03 3.28
C LEU A 24 -2.71 -0.29 4.60
N ILE A 25 -2.59 1.03 4.50
CA ILE A 25 -2.66 1.96 5.63
C ILE A 25 -3.94 2.76 5.48
N GLU A 26 -4.80 2.70 6.48
CA GLU A 26 -6.09 3.40 6.49
C GLU A 26 -6.16 4.40 7.64
N TYR A 27 -6.85 5.50 7.40
CA TYR A 27 -7.15 6.47 8.44
C TYR A 27 -8.37 6.01 9.25
N VAL A 28 -8.12 5.49 10.46
CA VAL A 28 -9.11 4.94 11.38
C VAL A 28 -8.97 5.61 12.74
N ASP A 29 -10.08 6.12 13.28
CA ASP A 29 -10.16 6.76 14.60
C ASP A 29 -9.13 7.88 14.85
N GLY A 30 -8.85 8.68 13.82
CA GLY A 30 -7.93 9.82 13.96
C GLY A 30 -6.48 9.53 13.58
N GLU A 31 -6.14 8.27 13.30
CA GLU A 31 -4.76 7.83 13.09
C GLU A 31 -4.62 7.00 11.81
N TYR A 32 -3.41 7.01 11.23
CA TYR A 32 -3.08 6.09 10.15
C TYR A 32 -2.63 4.75 10.73
N ARG A 33 -3.37 3.69 10.43
CA ARG A 33 -3.10 2.33 10.90
C ARG A 33 -2.86 1.42 9.73
N GLN A 34 -1.86 0.55 9.84
CA GLN A 34 -1.70 -0.55 8.91
C GLN A 34 -2.79 -1.59 9.19
N THR A 35 -3.70 -1.81 8.24
CA THR A 35 -4.86 -2.69 8.42
C THR A 35 -4.73 -4.01 7.67
N VAL A 36 -4.01 -4.03 6.54
CA VAL A 36 -3.83 -5.23 5.71
C VAL A 36 -2.37 -5.37 5.29
N ARG A 37 -1.91 -6.61 5.17
CA ARG A 37 -0.66 -6.98 4.50
C ARG A 37 -0.96 -7.93 3.34
N GLY A 38 -0.24 -7.77 2.25
CA GLY A 38 -0.26 -8.67 1.10
C GLY A 38 1.16 -9.05 0.70
N GLU A 39 1.31 -10.27 0.20
CA GLU A 39 2.56 -10.74 -0.39
C GLU A 39 2.24 -11.73 -1.50
N ALA A 40 2.94 -11.59 -2.62
CA ALA A 40 2.88 -12.51 -3.75
C ALA A 40 4.26 -12.64 -4.40
N PRO A 41 4.55 -13.73 -5.13
CA PRO A 41 5.74 -13.80 -5.97
C PRO A 41 5.79 -12.63 -6.96
N THR A 42 6.96 -12.06 -7.16
CA THR A 42 7.15 -11.00 -8.16
C THR A 42 6.91 -11.59 -9.54
N THR A 43 6.02 -10.98 -10.31
CA THR A 43 5.86 -11.32 -11.72
C THR A 43 6.99 -10.70 -12.50
N VAL A 44 7.72 -11.52 -13.24
CA VAL A 44 8.62 -11.04 -14.30
C VAL A 44 7.81 -10.95 -15.58
N GLU A 45 7.92 -9.83 -16.30
CA GLU A 45 7.51 -9.87 -17.71
C GLU A 45 8.42 -10.85 -18.44
N LYS A 46 7.88 -11.55 -19.44
CA LYS A 46 8.70 -12.47 -20.25
C LYS A 46 9.91 -11.69 -20.79
N PRO A 47 11.11 -12.31 -20.79
CA PRO A 47 12.29 -11.70 -21.40
C PRO A 47 12.03 -11.27 -22.85
#